data_AF-A0A7Y4VTV8-F1
#
_entry.id   AF-A0A7Y4VTV8-F1
#
_cell.length_a   1.000
_cell.length_b   1.000
_cell.length_c   1.000
_cell.angle_alpha   90.00
_cell.angle_beta   90.00
_cell.angle_gamma   90.00
#
_symmetry.space_group_name_H-M   'P 1'
#
loop_
_entity.id
_entity.type
_entity.pdbx_description
1 polymer ?
#
loop_
_entity_poly.entity_id
_entity_poly.type
_entity_poly.pdbx_seq_one_letter_code
_entity_poly.pdbx_strand_id
1 'polypeptide(L)'
;MNKIIFSSRNIYILASALMLILASIACAGSVESAAPAQPVVESTSQSAQPTQITAPPAILETRRLTLEFPPKMRAGVEGDIVRLTLEVDELGNITPTAQIEGNVIVGEVIEIPDLYETHNVTAEARFDIAGMEVQPPEAILEPLTRGQSATFFWSIRPQEPGTYRGTVWLHLNFVDKSTGEESRIAVSA
;
A
#
# COMPACT_ATOMS: atom_id res chain seq x y z
N MET A 1 -21.71 -54.56 34.61
CA MET A 1 -21.30 -53.30 35.27
C MET A 1 -20.17 -52.69 34.45
N ASN A 2 -20.48 -51.77 33.53
CA ASN A 2 -19.46 -51.04 32.75
C ASN A 2 -19.26 -49.66 33.37
N LYS A 3 -18.05 -49.40 33.88
CA LYS A 3 -17.64 -48.06 34.32
C LYS A 3 -17.22 -47.25 33.10
N ILE A 4 -18.00 -46.23 32.76
CA ILE A 4 -17.63 -45.22 31.77
C ILE A 4 -16.67 -44.25 32.48
N ILE A 5 -15.43 -44.17 32.01
CA ILE A 5 -14.40 -43.26 32.53
C ILE A 5 -14.50 -41.96 31.72
N PHE A 6 -15.01 -40.90 32.36
CA PHE A 6 -15.08 -39.56 31.77
C PHE A 6 -13.72 -38.85 31.92
N SER A 7 -13.15 -38.42 30.79
CA SER A 7 -11.90 -37.64 30.73
C SER A 7 -12.20 -36.16 30.96
N SER A 8 -11.48 -35.53 31.90
CA SER A 8 -11.63 -34.12 32.29
C SER A 8 -11.45 -33.12 31.14
N ARG A 9 -10.85 -33.53 30.02
CA ARG A 9 -10.70 -32.69 28.81
C ARG A 9 -12.03 -32.40 28.10
N ASN A 10 -13.03 -33.27 28.19
CA ASN A 10 -14.33 -33.06 27.55
C ASN A 10 -15.27 -32.15 28.38
N ILE A 11 -14.98 -31.96 29.67
CA ILE A 11 -15.73 -31.06 30.55
C ILE A 11 -15.45 -29.60 30.19
N TYR A 12 -14.21 -29.26 29.82
CA TYR A 12 -13.84 -27.88 29.46
C TYR A 12 -14.43 -27.42 28.13
N ILE A 13 -14.60 -28.35 27.16
CA ILE A 13 -15.18 -28.03 25.84
C ILE A 13 -16.69 -27.78 25.95
N LEU A 14 -17.39 -28.46 26.86
CA LEU A 14 -18.82 -28.22 27.15
C LEU A 14 -19.05 -26.94 27.97
N ALA A 15 -18.10 -26.53 28.82
CA ALA A 15 -18.21 -25.33 29.64
C ALA A 15 -17.97 -24.02 28.82
N SER A 16 -17.11 -24.04 27.81
CA SER A 16 -16.84 -22.83 27.00
C SER A 16 -17.97 -22.51 26.00
N ALA A 17 -18.70 -23.52 25.52
CA ALA A 17 -19.84 -23.33 24.63
C ALA A 17 -21.06 -22.70 25.33
N LEU A 18 -21.19 -22.87 26.65
CA LEU A 18 -22.31 -22.32 27.43
C LEU A 18 -22.12 -20.83 27.79
N MET A 19 -20.88 -20.31 27.75
CA MET A 19 -20.59 -18.91 28.10
C MET A 19 -20.81 -17.92 26.95
N LEU A 20 -20.98 -18.40 25.71
CA LEU A 20 -21.20 -17.56 24.52
C LEU A 20 -22.68 -17.28 24.21
N ILE A 21 -23.62 -17.84 24.97
CA ILE A 21 -25.08 -17.73 24.70
C ILE A 21 -25.78 -16.72 25.64
N LEU A 22 -25.13 -16.22 26.70
CA LEU A 22 -25.77 -15.36 27.72
C LEU A 22 -25.58 -13.83 27.56
N ALA A 23 -24.95 -13.34 26.48
CA ALA A 23 -24.67 -11.90 26.33
C ALA A 23 -25.69 -11.10 25.49
N SER A 24 -26.83 -11.68 25.13
CA SER A 24 -27.79 -11.04 24.21
C SER A 24 -29.20 -10.90 24.78
N ILE A 25 -29.37 -10.25 25.94
CA ILE A 25 -30.69 -9.77 26.40
C ILE A 25 -30.56 -8.44 27.17
N ALA A 26 -30.64 -7.32 26.46
CA ALA A 26 -31.06 -6.01 26.96
C ALA A 26 -31.39 -5.14 25.73
N CYS A 27 -32.52 -4.46 25.56
CA CYS A 27 -33.73 -4.29 26.33
C CYS A 27 -34.88 -4.12 25.32
N ALA A 28 -36.03 -4.71 25.64
CA ALA A 28 -37.30 -4.41 24.99
C ALA A 28 -37.78 -3.01 25.41
N GLY A 29 -38.36 -2.29 24.46
CA GLY A 29 -39.06 -1.01 24.70
C GLY A 29 -40.04 -0.75 23.57
N SER A 30 -41.27 -1.22 23.74
CA SER A 30 -42.42 -1.03 22.87
C SER A 30 -42.97 0.39 22.96
N VAL A 31 -43.41 1.01 21.85
CA VAL A 31 -44.69 1.74 21.77
C VAL A 31 -45.17 1.76 20.30
N GLU A 32 -46.39 1.25 20.10
CA GLU A 32 -47.20 1.38 18.90
C GLU A 32 -47.86 2.76 18.86
N SER A 33 -47.75 3.47 17.74
CA SER A 33 -48.51 4.70 17.50
C SER A 33 -48.94 4.76 16.03
N ALA A 34 -50.25 4.75 15.82
CA ALA A 34 -50.88 4.85 14.53
C ALA A 34 -51.24 6.31 14.19
N ALA A 35 -51.06 6.65 12.90
CA ALA A 35 -51.61 7.76 12.10
C ALA A 35 -51.01 9.18 12.28
N PRO A 36 -51.09 10.09 11.26
CA PRO A 36 -51.74 9.99 9.93
C PRO A 36 -50.79 10.28 8.73
N ALA A 37 -51.28 9.98 7.53
CA ALA A 37 -50.65 10.35 6.25
C ALA A 37 -50.67 11.87 6.04
N GLN A 38 -49.49 12.48 5.77
CA GLN A 38 -49.29 13.82 5.22
C GLN A 38 -47.92 13.89 4.48
N PRO A 39 -47.72 14.86 3.56
CA PRO A 39 -47.15 14.61 2.24
C PRO A 39 -45.62 14.50 2.23
N VAL A 40 -45.11 13.72 1.26
CA VAL A 40 -43.70 13.66 0.88
C VAL A 40 -43.26 15.05 0.43
N VAL A 41 -42.58 15.77 1.32
CA VAL A 41 -41.69 16.88 0.94
C VAL A 41 -40.35 16.27 0.55
N GLU A 42 -40.14 16.23 -0.76
CA GLU A 42 -38.93 15.82 -1.44
C GLU A 42 -37.76 16.71 -0.98
N SER A 43 -37.00 16.21 0.00
CA SER A 43 -35.76 16.83 0.43
C SER A 43 -34.67 16.43 -0.56
N THR A 44 -34.41 17.30 -1.53
CA THR A 44 -33.24 17.23 -2.40
C THR A 44 -31.98 17.32 -1.54
N SER A 45 -31.40 16.16 -1.24
CA SER A 45 -30.05 16.05 -0.71
C SER A 45 -29.08 16.49 -1.81
N GLN A 46 -28.67 17.76 -1.77
CA GLN A 46 -27.54 18.24 -2.56
C GLN A 46 -26.29 17.47 -2.15
N SER A 47 -25.88 16.55 -3.02
CA SER A 47 -24.58 15.90 -2.96
C SER A 47 -23.49 16.98 -3.02
N ALA A 48 -22.72 17.11 -1.94
CA ALA A 48 -21.48 17.89 -1.96
C ALA A 48 -20.52 17.20 -2.93
N GLN A 49 -20.47 17.71 -4.15
CA GLN A 49 -19.54 17.29 -5.17
C GLN A 49 -18.11 17.59 -4.69
N PRO A 50 -17.14 16.67 -4.84
CA PRO A 50 -15.74 16.97 -4.52
C PRO A 50 -15.34 18.17 -5.36
N THR A 51 -14.97 19.28 -4.71
CA THR A 51 -14.43 20.43 -5.41
C THR A 51 -13.05 19.99 -5.89
N GLN A 52 -12.96 19.61 -7.17
CA GLN A 52 -11.68 19.44 -7.84
C GLN A 52 -11.05 20.83 -7.92
N ILE A 53 -10.18 21.13 -6.95
CA ILE A 53 -9.29 22.28 -7.03
C ILE A 53 -8.40 21.99 -8.22
N THR A 54 -8.67 22.66 -9.34
CA THR A 54 -7.84 22.57 -10.54
C THR A 54 -6.54 23.26 -10.19
N ALA A 55 -5.54 22.48 -9.79
CA ALA A 55 -4.18 22.99 -9.65
C ALA A 55 -3.76 23.60 -10.99
N PRO A 56 -3.07 24.75 -11.00
CA PRO A 56 -2.54 25.33 -12.23
C PRO A 56 -1.66 24.29 -12.96
N PRO A 57 -1.62 24.32 -14.31
CA PRO A 57 -0.90 23.33 -15.09
C PRO A 57 0.57 23.32 -14.67
N ALA A 58 0.99 22.24 -14.02
CA ALA A 58 2.39 22.00 -13.70
C ALA A 58 3.11 21.59 -14.99
N ILE A 59 4.28 22.17 -15.24
CA ILE A 59 5.19 21.64 -16.26
C ILE A 59 5.57 20.23 -15.82
N LEU A 60 5.59 19.28 -16.75
CA LEU A 60 5.97 17.90 -16.46
C LEU A 60 7.49 17.75 -16.55
N GLU A 61 8.05 17.04 -15.58
CA GLU A 61 9.44 16.57 -15.56
C GLU A 61 9.46 15.09 -15.95
N THR A 62 10.26 14.76 -16.96
CA THR A 62 10.47 13.36 -17.39
C THR A 62 11.54 12.70 -16.54
N ARG A 63 11.21 11.53 -15.97
CA ARG A 63 12.12 10.72 -15.18
C ARG A 63 12.15 9.28 -15.63
N ARG A 64 13.24 8.59 -15.34
CA ARG A 64 13.38 7.14 -15.51
C ARG A 64 13.22 6.45 -14.17
N LEU A 65 12.31 5.48 -14.11
CA LEU A 65 12.13 4.56 -13.01
C LEU A 65 12.79 3.23 -13.35
N THR A 66 13.75 2.81 -12.54
CA THR A 66 14.53 1.58 -12.75
C THR A 66 14.38 0.64 -11.56
N LEU A 67 13.92 -0.58 -11.80
CA LEU A 67 13.85 -1.65 -10.81
C LEU A 67 14.89 -2.72 -11.14
N GLU A 68 15.73 -3.04 -10.16
CA GLU A 68 16.72 -4.10 -10.24
C GLU A 68 16.48 -5.15 -9.16
N PHE A 69 16.51 -6.43 -9.55
CA PHE A 69 16.28 -7.54 -8.63
C PHE A 69 17.00 -8.83 -9.06
N PRO A 70 17.32 -9.72 -8.09
CA PRO A 70 17.87 -11.04 -8.38
C PRO A 70 16.79 -11.95 -8.99
N PRO A 71 17.00 -12.54 -10.18
CA PRO A 71 16.02 -13.45 -10.78
C PRO A 71 15.99 -14.83 -10.12
N LYS A 72 17.02 -15.18 -9.36
CA LYS A 72 17.17 -16.46 -8.64
C LYS A 72 17.93 -16.22 -7.35
N MET A 73 17.48 -16.88 -6.29
CA MET A 73 18.06 -16.78 -4.96
C MET A 73 18.10 -18.17 -4.32
N ARG A 74 18.94 -18.33 -3.29
CA ARG A 74 18.99 -19.57 -2.51
C ARG A 74 18.05 -19.46 -1.31
N ALA A 75 17.19 -20.46 -1.13
CA ALA A 75 16.30 -20.51 0.02
C ALA A 75 17.07 -20.81 1.32
N GLY A 76 16.69 -20.13 2.40
CA GLY A 76 17.18 -20.39 3.76
C GLY A 76 18.61 -19.93 4.06
N VAL A 77 19.21 -19.09 3.21
CA VAL A 77 20.57 -18.52 3.43
C VAL A 77 20.51 -16.98 3.50
N GLU A 78 21.59 -16.30 3.14
CA GLU A 78 21.68 -14.84 3.08
C GLU A 78 20.58 -14.23 2.18
N GLY A 79 20.20 -13.00 2.51
CA GLY A 79 19.24 -12.24 1.69
C GLY A 79 19.95 -11.56 0.53
N ASP A 80 19.21 -11.31 -0.55
CA ASP A 80 19.64 -10.52 -1.69
C ASP A 80 18.95 -9.14 -1.69
N ILE A 81 19.34 -8.26 -2.62
CA ILE A 81 18.89 -6.86 -2.64
C ILE A 81 18.00 -6.58 -3.86
N VAL A 82 16.88 -5.91 -3.62
CA VAL A 82 16.07 -5.22 -4.65
C VAL A 82 16.36 -3.74 -4.56
N ARG A 83 16.61 -3.09 -5.70
CA ARG A 83 16.87 -1.65 -5.81
C ARG A 83 15.85 -1.00 -6.74
N LEU A 84 15.20 0.07 -6.28
CA LEU A 84 14.39 0.96 -7.10
C LEU A 84 15.07 2.33 -7.18
N THR A 85 15.23 2.87 -8.38
CA THR A 85 15.84 4.19 -8.60
C THR A 85 14.92 5.04 -9.47
N LEU A 86 14.61 6.24 -9.00
CA LEU A 86 13.93 7.29 -9.75
C LEU A 86 14.93 8.41 -10.05
N GLU A 87 15.27 8.60 -11.31
CA GLU A 87 16.30 9.57 -11.75
C GLU A 87 15.82 10.41 -12.95
N VAL A 88 16.48 11.53 -13.22
CA VAL A 88 16.13 12.37 -14.39
C VAL A 88 16.57 11.68 -15.67
N ASP A 89 15.70 11.68 -16.69
CA ASP A 89 16.03 11.12 -18.00
C ASP A 89 16.68 12.18 -18.91
N GLU A 90 17.88 12.64 -18.57
CA GLU A 90 18.56 13.73 -19.29
C GLU A 90 19.00 13.35 -20.72
N LEU A 91 19.17 12.06 -20.99
CA LEU A 91 19.71 11.55 -22.25
C LEU A 91 18.68 10.79 -23.11
N GLY A 92 17.44 10.63 -22.62
CA GLY A 92 16.46 9.76 -23.27
C GLY A 92 16.95 8.30 -23.37
N ASN A 93 17.78 7.88 -22.41
CA ASN A 93 18.52 6.61 -22.51
C ASN A 93 17.57 5.44 -22.25
N ILE A 94 17.25 4.74 -23.33
CA ILE A 94 16.54 3.47 -23.39
C ILE A 94 17.38 2.32 -22.80
N THR A 95 17.24 1.99 -21.52
CA THR A 95 17.55 0.61 -21.09
C THR A 95 16.27 -0.14 -20.71
N PRO A 96 15.48 -0.56 -21.70
CA PRO A 96 14.28 -1.36 -21.49
C PRO A 96 14.72 -2.81 -21.29
N THR A 97 14.98 -3.16 -20.05
CA THR A 97 15.33 -4.53 -19.62
C THR A 97 16.74 -4.99 -19.98
N ALA A 98 17.58 -5.21 -18.96
CA ALA A 98 18.91 -5.78 -19.11
C ALA A 98 19.18 -6.80 -18.00
N GLN A 99 20.09 -7.75 -18.23
CA GLN A 99 20.64 -8.57 -17.16
C GLN A 99 22.10 -8.17 -16.94
N ILE A 100 22.37 -7.51 -15.81
CA ILE A 100 23.71 -7.02 -15.45
C ILE A 100 24.10 -7.70 -14.14
N GLU A 101 25.31 -8.27 -14.09
CA GLU A 101 25.80 -9.00 -12.90
C GLU A 101 24.85 -10.13 -12.42
N GLY A 102 24.01 -10.65 -13.32
CA GLY A 102 23.01 -11.66 -13.00
C GLY A 102 21.67 -11.11 -12.51
N ASN A 103 21.58 -9.84 -12.13
CA ASN A 103 20.33 -9.17 -11.77
C ASN A 103 19.54 -8.75 -13.01
N VAL A 104 18.22 -8.82 -12.91
CA VAL A 104 17.31 -8.28 -13.93
C VAL A 104 17.04 -6.82 -13.59
N ILE A 105 17.25 -5.95 -14.56
CA ILE A 105 16.93 -4.54 -14.52
C ILE A 105 15.72 -4.32 -15.41
N VAL A 106 14.71 -3.58 -14.97
CA VAL A 106 13.53 -3.16 -15.74
C VAL A 106 13.43 -1.65 -15.63
N GLY A 107 13.24 -0.95 -16.74
CA GLY A 107 13.17 0.51 -16.79
C GLY A 107 11.88 1.00 -17.44
N GLU A 108 11.32 2.08 -16.89
CA GLU A 108 10.14 2.79 -17.40
C GLU A 108 10.43 4.30 -17.42
N VAL A 109 9.92 5.01 -18.42
CA VAL A 109 9.95 6.48 -18.47
C VAL A 109 8.60 7.00 -18.00
N ILE A 110 8.63 7.90 -17.03
CA ILE A 110 7.46 8.49 -16.39
C ILE A 110 7.50 10.01 -16.46
N GLU A 111 6.35 10.65 -16.34
CA GLU A 111 6.23 12.10 -16.24
C GLU A 111 5.64 12.48 -14.88
N ILE A 112 6.27 13.43 -14.19
CA ILE A 112 5.85 13.88 -12.86
C ILE A 112 5.68 15.42 -12.83
N PRO A 113 4.78 15.98 -12.01
CA PRO A 113 4.67 17.43 -11.87
C PRO A 113 5.95 18.09 -11.32
N ASP A 114 6.48 19.08 -12.03
CA ASP A 114 7.60 19.93 -11.58
C ASP A 114 7.11 21.01 -10.59
N LEU A 115 6.81 20.58 -9.36
CA LEU A 115 6.27 21.44 -8.30
C LEU A 115 7.29 21.77 -7.20
N TYR A 116 8.59 21.54 -7.42
CA TYR A 116 9.61 21.68 -6.38
C TYR A 116 9.77 23.10 -5.83
N GLU A 117 9.37 24.14 -6.56
CA GLU A 117 9.41 25.53 -6.07
C GLU A 117 8.36 25.74 -4.98
N THR A 118 7.15 25.24 -5.18
CA THR A 118 5.98 25.49 -4.32
C THR A 118 5.72 24.37 -3.30
N HIS A 119 6.20 23.16 -3.56
CA HIS A 119 5.96 21.97 -2.73
C HIS A 119 7.26 21.35 -2.24
N ASN A 120 7.22 20.78 -1.04
CA ASN A 120 8.16 19.75 -0.64
C ASN A 120 7.68 18.42 -1.25
N VAL A 121 8.53 17.75 -2.00
CA VAL A 121 8.19 16.51 -2.69
C VAL A 121 8.93 15.36 -2.03
N THR A 122 8.22 14.29 -1.70
CA THR A 122 8.78 13.07 -1.12
C THR A 122 8.32 11.88 -1.94
N ALA A 123 9.27 11.06 -2.37
CA ALA A 123 8.99 9.79 -3.02
C ALA A 123 8.81 8.71 -1.96
N GLU A 124 7.71 7.97 -2.03
CA GLU A 124 7.36 6.90 -1.12
C GLU A 124 7.30 5.58 -1.89
N ALA A 125 8.17 4.64 -1.52
CA ALA A 125 8.23 3.35 -2.18
C ALA A 125 7.94 2.20 -1.21
N ARG A 126 7.24 1.17 -1.70
CA ARG A 126 6.97 -0.05 -0.93
C ARG A 126 7.17 -1.28 -1.81
N PHE A 127 7.78 -2.31 -1.25
CA PHE A 127 7.87 -3.61 -1.88
C PHE A 127 7.04 -4.64 -1.11
N ASP A 128 6.21 -5.38 -1.84
CA ASP A 128 5.38 -6.46 -1.30
C ASP A 128 5.62 -7.74 -2.09
N ILE A 129 5.90 -8.85 -1.41
CA ILE A 129 6.10 -10.15 -2.01
C ILE A 129 5.67 -11.25 -1.03
N ALA A 130 4.76 -12.11 -1.48
CA ALA A 130 4.28 -13.21 -0.65
C ALA A 130 5.34 -14.31 -0.51
N GLY A 131 5.46 -14.90 0.67
CA GLY A 131 6.33 -16.06 0.92
C GLY A 131 7.83 -15.74 1.00
N MET A 132 8.19 -14.46 1.11
CA MET A 132 9.54 -14.00 1.37
C MET A 132 9.56 -13.06 2.58
N GLU A 133 10.68 -13.03 3.27
CA GLU A 133 10.99 -11.98 4.25
C GLU A 133 11.50 -10.74 3.51
N VAL A 134 11.03 -9.56 3.89
CA VAL A 134 11.40 -8.27 3.29
C VAL A 134 11.82 -7.30 4.39
N GLN A 135 12.95 -6.61 4.20
CA GLN A 135 13.46 -5.61 5.13
C GLN A 135 13.93 -4.35 4.38
N PRO A 136 13.43 -3.15 4.74
CA PRO A 136 12.34 -2.91 5.67
C PRO A 136 10.97 -3.38 5.12
N PRO A 137 10.04 -3.86 5.97
CA PRO A 137 8.70 -4.27 5.52
C PRO A 137 7.76 -3.10 5.23
N GLU A 138 8.04 -1.92 5.77
CA GLU A 138 7.27 -0.69 5.58
C GLU A 138 7.64 0.08 4.30
N ALA A 139 6.89 1.15 4.03
CA ALA A 139 7.23 2.09 2.98
C ALA A 139 8.46 2.92 3.37
N ILE A 140 9.35 3.14 2.40
CA ILE A 140 10.54 3.99 2.54
C ILE A 140 10.22 5.35 1.92
N LEU A 141 10.61 6.42 2.60
CA LEU A 141 10.39 7.81 2.19
C LEU A 141 11.73 8.45 1.86
N GLU A 142 11.89 8.95 0.64
CA GLU A 142 13.08 9.67 0.18
C GLU A 142 12.68 11.07 -0.32
N PRO A 143 13.33 12.15 0.15
CA PRO A 143 13.12 13.48 -0.40
C PRO A 143 13.43 13.51 -1.89
N LEU A 144 12.54 14.13 -2.67
CA LEU A 144 12.73 14.31 -4.10
C LEU A 144 12.99 15.79 -4.40
N THR A 145 14.15 16.08 -4.96
CA THR A 145 14.49 17.44 -5.40
C THR A 145 14.68 17.46 -6.92
N ARG A 146 14.49 18.64 -7.52
CA ARG A 146 14.64 18.83 -8.97
C ARG A 146 16.03 18.38 -9.41
N GLY A 147 16.10 17.54 -10.45
CA GLY A 147 17.38 17.05 -10.97
C GLY A 147 18.04 15.92 -10.16
N GLN A 148 17.56 15.61 -8.95
CA GLN A 148 18.18 14.60 -8.08
C GLN A 148 17.44 13.26 -8.14
N SER A 149 18.19 12.20 -7.87
CA SER A 149 17.66 10.83 -7.86
C SER A 149 17.19 10.41 -6.46
N ALA A 150 16.13 9.61 -6.40
CA ALA A 150 15.72 8.89 -5.19
C ALA A 150 16.01 7.39 -5.38
N THR A 151 16.57 6.74 -4.37
CA THR A 151 16.92 5.31 -4.43
C THR A 151 16.44 4.59 -3.19
N PHE A 152 15.82 3.43 -3.40
CA PHE A 152 15.23 2.59 -2.36
C PHE A 152 15.85 1.20 -2.41
N PHE A 153 16.02 0.60 -1.23
CA PHE A 153 16.62 -0.72 -1.08
C PHE A 153 15.76 -1.60 -0.18
N TRP A 154 15.54 -2.84 -0.62
CA TRP A 154 14.97 -3.89 0.22
C TRP A 154 15.88 -5.11 0.20
N SER A 155 16.19 -5.63 1.39
CA SER A 155 16.73 -6.98 1.54
C SER A 155 15.57 -7.96 1.48
N ILE A 156 15.72 -9.01 0.65
CA ILE A 156 14.70 -10.03 0.43
C ILE A 156 15.29 -11.40 0.70
N ARG A 157 14.56 -12.27 1.42
CA ARG A 157 15.02 -13.62 1.74
C ARG A 157 13.90 -14.65 1.56
N PRO A 158 14.07 -15.64 0.65
CA PRO A 158 13.13 -16.74 0.52
C PRO A 158 13.40 -17.78 1.61
N GLN A 159 12.34 -18.24 2.27
CA GLN A 159 12.43 -19.31 3.27
C GLN A 159 12.35 -20.70 2.64
N GLU A 160 11.64 -20.82 1.53
CA GLU A 160 11.42 -22.08 0.81
C GLU A 160 11.80 -21.94 -0.67
N PRO A 161 12.13 -23.04 -1.38
CA PRO A 161 12.28 -22.99 -2.82
C PRO A 161 10.92 -22.76 -3.51
N GLY A 162 10.88 -21.85 -4.47
CA GLY A 162 9.64 -21.56 -5.19
C GLY A 162 9.79 -20.48 -6.27
N THR A 163 8.69 -20.20 -6.96
CA THR A 163 8.57 -19.02 -7.81
C THR A 163 7.75 -17.98 -7.08
N TYR A 164 8.30 -16.77 -6.96
CA TYR A 164 7.67 -15.68 -6.24
C TYR A 164 7.29 -14.56 -7.20
N ARG A 165 6.21 -13.85 -6.87
CA ARG A 165 5.77 -12.65 -7.57
C ARG A 165 5.56 -11.58 -6.51
N GLY A 166 6.24 -10.45 -6.70
CA GLY A 166 6.05 -9.26 -5.89
C GLY A 166 5.57 -8.08 -6.72
N THR A 167 5.24 -7.01 -6.02
CA THR A 167 4.85 -5.72 -6.59
C THR A 167 5.65 -4.62 -5.89
N VAL A 168 6.17 -3.67 -6.66
CA VAL A 168 6.80 -2.46 -6.16
C VAL A 168 5.88 -1.30 -6.46
N TRP A 169 5.52 -0.55 -5.42
CA TRP A 169 4.70 0.64 -5.50
C TRP A 169 5.57 1.87 -5.34
N LEU A 170 5.32 2.91 -6.15
CA LEU A 170 5.93 4.22 -6.00
C LEU A 170 4.86 5.30 -6.03
N HIS A 171 4.87 6.16 -5.02
CA HIS A 171 4.02 7.34 -4.93
C HIS A 171 4.87 8.59 -4.75
N LEU A 172 4.36 9.73 -5.22
CA LEU A 172 4.90 11.04 -4.84
C LEU A 172 3.91 11.75 -3.96
N ASN A 173 4.40 12.22 -2.82
CA ASN A 173 3.69 13.06 -1.87
C ASN A 173 4.18 14.50 -2.04
N PHE A 174 3.25 15.42 -2.26
CA PHE A 174 3.51 16.85 -2.40
C PHE A 174 2.88 17.57 -1.21
N VAL A 175 3.68 18.37 -0.51
CA VAL A 175 3.22 19.22 0.59
C VAL A 175 3.47 20.67 0.23
N ASP A 176 2.42 21.47 0.08
CA ASP A 176 2.54 22.91 -0.24
C ASP A 176 3.33 23.62 0.88
N LYS A 177 4.37 24.36 0.51
CA LYS A 177 5.28 25.01 1.47
C LYS A 177 4.63 26.17 2.23
N SER A 178 3.55 26.74 1.70
CA SER A 178 2.86 27.91 2.25
C SER A 178 1.63 27.54 3.07
N THR A 179 0.84 26.57 2.59
CA THR A 179 -0.42 26.17 3.24
C THR A 179 -0.30 24.87 4.03
N GLY A 180 0.68 24.02 3.71
CA GLY A 180 0.80 22.66 4.24
C GLY A 180 -0.21 21.67 3.64
N GLU A 181 -0.93 22.06 2.58
CA GLU A 181 -1.85 21.16 1.88
C GLU A 181 -1.10 19.97 1.26
N GLU A 182 -1.64 18.77 1.44
CA GLU A 182 -1.03 17.53 0.96
C GLU A 182 -1.78 16.97 -0.25
N SER A 183 -1.03 16.51 -1.24
CA SER A 183 -1.55 15.71 -2.35
C SER A 183 -0.63 14.54 -2.66
N ARG A 184 -1.20 13.46 -3.20
CA ARG A 184 -0.48 12.20 -3.48
C ARG A 184 -0.85 11.67 -4.85
N ILE A 185 0.16 11.30 -5.63
CA ILE A 185 -0.01 10.66 -6.94
C ILE A 185 0.68 9.29 -6.95
N ALA A 186 0.06 8.32 -7.62
CA ALA A 186 0.70 7.04 -7.93
C ALA A 186 1.51 7.19 -9.22
N VAL A 187 2.75 6.69 -9.20
CA VAL A 187 3.69 6.77 -10.33
C VAL A 187 3.81 5.43 -11.05
N SER A 188 3.92 4.34 -10.30
CA SER A 188 3.85 2.97 -10.84
C SER A 188 3.02 2.08 -9.91
N ALA A 189 2.25 1.17 -10.52
CA ALA A 189 1.32 0.24 -9.88
C ALA A 189 1.28 -1.08 -10.64
#